data_AF-A0A9N9R386-F1
#
_entry.id   AF-A0A9N9R386-F1
#
_cell.length_a   1.000
_cell.length_b   1.000
_cell.length_c   1.000
_cell.angle_alpha   90.00
_cell.angle_beta   90.00
_cell.angle_gamma   90.00
#
_symmetry.space_group_name_H-M   'P 1'
#
loop_
_entity.id
_entity.type
_entity.pdbx_description
1 polymer ?
#
loop_
_entity_poly.entity_id
_entity_poly.type
_entity_poly.pdbx_seq_one_letter_code
_entity_poly.pdbx_strand_id
1 'polypeptide(L)'
;MYGSWNKDSSYPWCLTECRKRTIAALCNCLPFTLIPNANDTTCTPEHLICLAKHREKFLYYYPGKDADFKSLTKERQDSQQCQHCMPDCTRDWYTTVPFRIKHYFSKKFWTNKFS
;
A
#
# COMPACT_ATOMS: atom_id res chain seq x y z
N MET A 1 -10.01 -2.89 31.61
CA MET A 1 -8.59 -3.07 31.27
C MET A 1 -8.28 -2.10 30.14
N TYR A 2 -7.40 -1.13 30.38
CA TYR A 2 -7.10 -0.05 29.45
C TYR A 2 -6.32 -0.58 28.25
N GLY A 3 -6.93 -0.58 27.07
CA GLY A 3 -6.28 -0.90 25.80
C GLY A 3 -5.67 0.37 25.20
N SER A 4 -4.35 0.50 25.35
CA SER A 4 -3.54 1.50 24.67
C SER A 4 -3.73 1.40 23.15
N TRP A 5 -4.24 2.45 22.51
CA TRP A 5 -4.32 2.56 21.05
C TRP A 5 -2.90 2.70 20.46
N ASN A 6 -2.25 1.57 20.21
CA ASN A 6 -1.06 1.54 19.37
C ASN A 6 -1.54 1.66 17.92
N LYS A 7 -1.18 2.74 17.21
CA LYS A 7 -1.47 2.91 15.78
C LYS A 7 -0.88 1.77 14.93
N ASP A 8 0.03 1.00 15.51
CA ASP A 8 0.72 -0.17 14.95
C ASP A 8 -0.10 -1.47 14.99
N SER A 9 -1.40 -1.43 15.29
CA SER A 9 -2.24 -2.64 15.40
C SER A 9 -3.46 -2.69 14.47
N SER A 10 -3.60 -1.75 13.53
CA SER A 10 -4.74 -1.76 12.58
C SER A 10 -4.57 -2.83 11.50
N TYR A 11 -5.70 -3.29 10.94
CA TYR A 11 -5.68 -4.26 9.85
C TYR A 11 -4.83 -3.84 8.63
N PRO A 12 -4.94 -2.60 8.10
CA PRO A 12 -4.09 -2.14 6.99
C PRO A 12 -2.60 -2.12 7.33
N TRP A 13 -2.27 -1.79 8.59
CA TRP A 13 -0.89 -1.81 9.06
C TRP A 13 -0.32 -3.22 9.06
N CYS A 14 -1.07 -4.20 9.60
CA CYS A 14 -0.67 -5.62 9.57
C CYS A 14 -0.43 -6.13 8.14
N LEU A 15 -1.31 -5.79 7.19
CA LEU A 15 -1.14 -6.17 5.78
C LEU A 15 0.10 -5.53 5.14
N THR A 16 0.44 -4.31 5.54
CA THR A 16 1.65 -3.60 5.07
C THR A 16 2.91 -4.28 5.60
N GLU A 17 2.93 -4.64 6.88
CA GLU A 17 4.03 -5.40 7.50
C GLU A 17 4.17 -6.81 6.92
N CYS A 18 3.05 -7.48 6.64
CA CYS A 18 3.06 -8.77 5.93
C CYS A 18 3.67 -8.63 4.52
N ARG A 19 3.32 -7.57 3.79
CA ARG A 19 3.92 -7.27 2.48
C ARG A 19 5.41 -7.01 2.58
N LYS A 20 5.87 -6.22 3.58
CA LYS A 20 7.30 -6.00 3.83
C LYS A 20 8.04 -7.31 4.03
N ARG A 21 7.56 -8.17 4.93
CA ARG A 21 8.16 -9.50 5.18
C ARG A 21 8.19 -10.37 3.93
N THR A 22 7.12 -10.34 3.12
CA THR A 22 7.05 -11.11 1.88
C THR A 22 8.06 -10.62 0.84
N ILE A 23 8.23 -9.30 0.67
CA ILE A 23 9.22 -8.74 -0.27
C ILE A 23 10.64 -9.03 0.22
N ALA A 24 10.91 -8.82 1.51
CA ALA A 24 12.21 -9.12 2.11
C ALA A 24 12.57 -10.60 1.93
N ALA A 25 11.63 -11.53 2.13
CA ALA A 25 11.87 -12.96 1.97
C ALA A 25 12.13 -13.39 0.50
N LEU A 26 11.53 -12.71 -0.48
CA LEU A 26 11.65 -13.07 -1.89
C LEU A 26 12.80 -12.36 -2.61
N CYS A 27 13.04 -11.09 -2.26
CA CYS A 27 13.96 -10.22 -2.97
C CYS A 27 15.08 -9.64 -2.10
N ASN A 28 15.15 -9.99 -0.81
CA ASN A 28 16.17 -9.53 0.16
C ASN A 28 16.34 -8.00 0.21
N CYS A 29 15.28 -7.25 -0.08
CA CYS A 29 15.27 -5.80 -0.02
C CYS A 29 13.87 -5.27 0.30
N LEU A 30 13.77 -3.98 0.68
CA LEU A 30 12.52 -3.27 0.87
C LEU A 30 12.48 -1.97 0.02
N PRO A 31 11.38 -1.74 -0.72
CA PRO A 31 11.16 -0.46 -1.39
C PRO A 31 11.08 0.68 -0.37
N PHE A 32 11.60 1.86 -0.75
CA PHE A 32 11.54 3.06 0.10
C PHE A 32 10.10 3.45 0.50
N THR A 33 9.11 3.12 -0.33
CA THR A 33 7.69 3.37 -0.08
C THR A 33 7.12 2.57 1.10
N LEU A 34 7.81 1.52 1.55
CA LEU A 34 7.40 0.69 2.69
C LEU A 34 8.19 0.99 3.96
N ILE A 35 8.96 2.08 4.00
CA ILE A 35 9.79 2.55 5.13
C ILE A 35 10.60 1.40 5.76
N PRO A 36 11.81 1.11 5.23
CA PRO A 36 12.69 0.10 5.80
C PRO A 36 13.11 0.46 7.24
N ASN A 37 13.27 -0.55 8.09
CA ASN A 37 13.92 -0.36 9.38
C ASN A 37 15.44 -0.18 9.19
N ALA A 38 16.14 0.25 10.25
CA ALA A 38 17.59 0.49 10.19
C ALA A 38 18.42 -0.73 9.71
N ASN A 39 17.93 -1.95 9.97
CA ASN A 39 18.60 -3.19 9.58
C ASN A 39 18.13 -3.74 8.22
N ASP A 40 17.12 -3.12 7.60
CA ASP A 40 16.57 -3.61 6.35
C ASP A 40 17.32 -3.03 5.15
N THR A 41 17.68 -3.89 4.18
CA THR A 41 18.31 -3.46 2.93
C THR A 41 17.29 -2.70 2.07
N THR A 42 17.61 -1.48 1.67
CA THR A 42 16.78 -0.72 0.73
C THR A 42 16.96 -1.24 -0.70
N CYS A 43 15.87 -1.45 -1.44
CA CYS A 43 15.95 -1.92 -2.83
C CYS A 43 16.66 -0.90 -3.73
N THR A 44 17.56 -1.40 -4.57
CA THR A 44 18.26 -0.68 -5.65
C THR A 44 17.70 -1.09 -7.03
N PRO A 45 18.08 -0.42 -8.14
CA PRO A 45 17.64 -0.80 -9.48
C PRO A 45 17.90 -2.27 -9.86
N GLU A 46 18.95 -2.90 -9.31
CA GLU A 46 19.28 -4.31 -9.53
C GLU A 46 18.17 -5.26 -9.06
N HIS A 47 17.40 -4.85 -8.04
CA HIS A 47 16.32 -5.64 -7.47
C HIS A 47 15.01 -5.55 -8.28
N LEU A 48 14.92 -4.64 -9.25
CA LEU A 48 13.70 -4.43 -10.04
C LEU A 48 13.24 -5.69 -10.78
N ILE A 49 14.17 -6.54 -11.21
CA ILE A 49 13.86 -7.80 -11.89
C ILE A 49 13.10 -8.74 -10.95
N CYS A 50 13.55 -8.87 -9.69
CA CYS A 50 12.86 -9.67 -8.68
C CYS A 50 11.49 -9.08 -8.34
N LEU A 51 11.42 -7.76 -8.14
CA LEU A 51 10.18 -7.06 -7.82
C LEU A 51 9.13 -7.21 -8.92
N ALA A 52 9.55 -7.11 -10.19
CA ALA A 52 8.68 -7.29 -11.35
C ALA A 52 8.19 -8.74 -11.47
N LYS A 53 9.07 -9.73 -11.25
CA LYS A 53 8.73 -11.16 -11.30
C LYS A 53 7.63 -11.54 -10.29
N HIS A 54 7.65 -10.93 -9.11
CA HIS A 54 6.69 -11.22 -8.03
C HIS A 54 5.61 -10.15 -7.84
N ARG A 55 5.40 -9.29 -8.86
CA ARG A 55 4.49 -8.15 -8.80
C ARG A 55 3.08 -8.54 -8.36
N GLU A 56 2.50 -9.59 -8.93
CA GLU A 56 1.15 -10.05 -8.59
C GLU A 56 1.07 -10.45 -7.11
N LYS A 57 2.09 -11.16 -6.63
CA LYS A 57 2.24 -11.52 -5.22
C LYS A 57 2.38 -10.32 -4.30
N PHE A 58 2.83 -9.16 -4.78
CA PHE A 58 2.88 -7.95 -3.95
C PHE A 58 1.58 -7.16 -3.94
N LEU A 59 0.70 -7.39 -4.93
CA LEU A 59 -0.56 -6.66 -5.09
C LEU A 59 -1.72 -7.34 -4.36
N TYR A 60 -1.78 -8.67 -4.39
CA TYR A 60 -2.96 -9.40 -3.92
C TYR A 60 -2.75 -10.09 -2.58
N TYR A 61 -3.80 -10.09 -1.75
CA TYR A 61 -3.89 -10.83 -0.50
C TYR A 61 -4.88 -11.97 -0.65
N TYR A 62 -4.55 -13.12 -0.07
CA TYR A 62 -5.47 -14.26 -0.04
C TYR A 62 -6.65 -13.93 0.90
N PRO A 63 -7.91 -13.99 0.41
CA PRO A 63 -9.08 -13.54 1.18
C PRO A 63 -9.58 -14.55 2.22
N GLY A 64 -8.94 -15.71 2.36
CA GLY A 64 -9.31 -16.75 3.32
C GLY A 64 -9.98 -17.97 2.71
N LYS A 65 -10.30 -18.96 3.56
CA LYS A 65 -10.76 -20.31 3.16
C LYS A 65 -12.08 -20.32 2.41
N ASP A 66 -12.92 -19.31 2.60
CA ASP A 66 -14.21 -19.21 1.91
C ASP A 66 -14.05 -18.95 0.40
N ALA A 67 -12.86 -18.53 -0.03
CA ALA A 67 -12.49 -18.38 -1.44
C ALA A 67 -11.64 -19.56 -1.97
N ASP A 68 -11.61 -20.69 -1.27
CA ASP A 68 -10.82 -21.86 -1.63
C ASP A 68 -11.49 -22.71 -2.72
N PHE A 69 -11.60 -22.14 -3.92
CA PHE A 69 -12.11 -22.82 -5.10
C PHE A 69 -10.97 -23.48 -5.88
N LYS A 70 -11.17 -24.70 -6.40
CA LYS A 70 -10.16 -25.40 -7.24
C LYS A 70 -9.77 -24.60 -8.48
N SER A 71 -10.70 -23.85 -9.05
CA SER A 71 -10.48 -22.98 -10.20
C SER A 71 -9.50 -21.83 -9.93
N LEU A 72 -9.32 -21.43 -8.67
CA LEU A 72 -8.50 -20.26 -8.26
C LEU A 72 -7.12 -20.65 -7.72
N THR A 73 -6.59 -21.80 -8.15
CA THR A 73 -5.32 -22.33 -7.62
C THR A 73 -4.15 -21.40 -7.97
N LYS A 74 -4.18 -20.78 -9.15
CA LYS A 74 -3.11 -19.86 -9.60
C LYS A 74 -3.15 -18.56 -8.79
N GLU A 75 -4.31 -17.95 -8.67
CA GLU A 75 -4.55 -16.73 -7.90
C GLU A 75 -4.19 -16.91 -6.41
N ARG A 76 -4.42 -18.12 -5.87
CA ARG A 76 -3.99 -18.47 -4.52
C ARG A 76 -2.47 -18.50 -4.39
N GLN A 77 -1.76 -19.03 -5.39
CA GLN A 77 -0.30 -19.07 -5.39
C GLN A 77 0.30 -17.66 -5.57
N ASP A 78 -0.35 -16.84 -6.38
CA ASP A 78 0.06 -15.48 -6.72
C ASP A 78 -0.42 -14.43 -5.71
N SER A 79 -1.00 -14.83 -4.57
CA SER A 79 -1.41 -13.92 -3.49
C SER A 79 -0.60 -14.12 -2.21
N GLN A 80 -0.55 -13.09 -1.37
CA GLN A 80 0.10 -13.15 -0.05
C GLN A 80 -0.78 -13.86 0.95
N GLN A 81 -0.16 -14.74 1.74
CA GLN A 81 -0.82 -15.38 2.87
C GLN A 81 -0.48 -14.63 4.16
N CYS A 82 -1.40 -13.75 4.58
CA CYS A 82 -1.27 -12.96 5.81
C CYS A 82 -2.23 -13.49 6.89
N GLN A 83 -2.12 -14.78 7.23
CA GLN A 83 -3.10 -15.50 8.07
C GLN A 83 -3.29 -14.92 9.48
N HIS A 84 -2.33 -14.13 9.97
CA HIS A 84 -2.38 -13.48 11.28
C HIS A 84 -3.03 -12.09 11.27
N CYS A 85 -3.31 -11.53 10.09
CA CYS A 85 -3.94 -10.22 9.98
C CYS A 85 -5.46 -10.36 10.01
N MET A 86 -6.07 -9.90 11.10
CA MET A 86 -7.52 -9.92 11.29
C MET A 86 -8.11 -8.52 11.09
N PRO A 87 -9.29 -8.39 10.47
CA PRO A 87 -9.95 -7.10 10.30
C PRO A 87 -10.29 -6.47 11.65
N ASP A 88 -10.19 -5.13 11.73
CA ASP A 88 -10.55 -4.38 12.92
C ASP A 88 -12.05 -4.52 13.19
N CYS A 89 -12.46 -4.91 14.41
CA CYS A 89 -13.88 -5.06 14.78
C CYS A 89 -14.65 -3.73 14.70
N THR A 90 -13.95 -2.61 14.85
CA THR A 90 -14.48 -1.25 14.81
C THR A 90 -13.64 -0.42 13.84
N ARG A 91 -14.31 0.26 12.90
CA ARG A 91 -13.64 1.09 11.90
C ARG A 91 -14.26 2.48 11.88
N ASP A 92 -13.42 3.49 12.09
CA ASP A 92 -13.82 4.88 11.97
C ASP A 92 -13.81 5.30 10.50
N TRP A 93 -14.87 5.97 10.08
CA TRP A 93 -15.02 6.51 8.73
C TRP A 93 -15.03 8.03 8.79
N TYR A 94 -14.21 8.67 7.96
CA TYR A 94 -14.13 10.12 7.88
C TYR A 94 -14.69 10.57 6.52
N THR A 95 -15.60 11.54 6.54
CA THR A 95 -16.09 12.20 5.33
C THR A 95 -15.47 13.59 5.24
N THR A 96 -14.91 13.93 4.08
CA THR A 96 -14.34 15.26 3.82
C THR A 96 -15.05 15.91 2.64
N VAL A 97 -15.36 17.19 2.75
CA VAL A 97 -15.92 17.98 1.65
C VAL A 97 -14.78 18.83 1.07
N PRO A 98 -14.33 18.59 -0.17
CA PRO A 98 -13.24 19.37 -0.74
C PRO A 98 -13.72 20.80 -1.01
N PHE A 99 -13.10 21.79 -0.37
CA PHE A 99 -13.35 23.18 -0.71
C PHE A 99 -12.66 23.51 -2.04
N ARG A 100 -13.45 23.74 -3.09
CA ARG A 100 -12.92 24.21 -4.38
C ARG A 100 -12.80 25.72 -4.35
N ILE A 101 -11.58 26.23 -4.25
CA ILE A 101 -11.30 27.64 -4.52
C ILE A 101 -11.53 27.85 -6.02
N LYS A 102 -12.46 28.72 -6.41
CA LYS A 102 -12.52 29.21 -7.79
C LYS A 102 -11.24 30.02 -8.01
N HIS A 103 -10.27 29.44 -8.72
CA HIS A 103 -9.14 30.21 -9.25
C HIS A 103 -9.73 31.34 -10.10
N TYR A 104 -9.77 32.56 -9.57
CA TYR A 104 -9.97 33.75 -10.40
C TYR A 104 -8.77 33.79 -11.34
N PHE A 105 -8.99 33.39 -12.59
CA PHE A 105 -8.12 33.73 -13.69
C PHE A 105 -8.11 35.27 -13.73
N SER A 106 -7.14 35.89 -13.06
CA SER A 106 -6.78 37.27 -13.33
C SER A 106 -6.45 37.27 -14.82
N LYS A 107 -7.36 37.78 -15.65
CA LYS A 107 -7.04 38.18 -17.01
C LYS A 107 -5.88 39.15 -16.86
N LYS A 108 -4.64 38.68 -17.05
CA LYS A 108 -3.49 39.55 -17.24
C LYS A 108 -3.89 40.50 -18.38
N PHE A 109 -4.17 41.75 -18.03
CA PHE A 109 -4.34 42.85 -18.97
C PHE A 109 -2.98 43.07 -19.65
N TRP A 110 -2.68 42.27 -20.67
CA TRP A 110 -1.64 42.59 -21.64
C TRP A 110 -2.26 43.53 -22.67
N THR A 111 -2.28 44.83 -22.37
CA THR A 111 -2.43 45.84 -23.41
C THR A 111 -1.06 46.07 -24.03
N ASN A 112 -0.70 45.26 -25.03
CA ASN A 112 0.34 45.65 -25.98
C ASN A 112 -0.32 46.60 -27.00
N LYS A 113 -0.31 47.91 -26.72
CA LYS A 113 -0.40 48.91 -27.78
C LYS A 113 0.99 49.48 -27.99
N PHE A 114 1.68 48.96 -28.99
CA PHE A 114 2.73 49.69 -29.69
C PHE A 114 2.05 50.42 -30.85
N SER A 115 1.97 51.74 -30.76
CA SER A 115 1.90 52.65 -31.90
C SER A 115 2.28 54.05 -31.46
#